data_AF-A0A3B9DR99-F1
#
_entry.id   AF-A0A3B9DR99-F1
#
_cell.length_a   1.000
_cell.length_b   1.000
_cell.length_c   1.000
_cell.angle_alpha   90.00
_cell.angle_beta   90.00
_cell.angle_gamma   90.00
#
_symmetry.space_group_name_H-M   'P 1'
#
loop_
_entity.id
_entity.type
_entity.pdbx_description
1 polymer ?
#
loop_
_entity_poly.entity_id
_entity_poly.type
_entity_poly.pdbx_seq_one_letter_code
_entity_poly.pdbx_strand_id
1 'polypeptide(L)'
;MHDLLNQIPPPATAVFPVRSGNLVEPLVDGAVAFDRIAAAVEAATTSVWVCVAFLETDARFPGGRGTFLDLMDDAASRGIDVRVLFWHPEG
;
A
#
# COMPACT_ATOMS: atom_id res chain seq x y z
N MET A 1 -11.23 18.40 11.53
CA MET A 1 -9.79 18.51 11.20
C MET A 1 -8.90 18.69 12.44
N HIS A 2 -9.32 19.37 13.51
CA HIS A 2 -8.56 19.46 14.77
C HIS A 2 -8.44 18.14 15.56
N ASP A 3 -9.35 17.18 15.34
CA ASP A 3 -9.47 16.00 16.20
C ASP A 3 -8.42 14.90 15.93
N LEU A 4 -8.01 14.70 14.67
CA LEU A 4 -7.05 13.65 14.28
C LEU A 4 -5.61 13.95 14.74
N LEU A 5 -5.19 15.22 14.74
CA LEU A 5 -3.87 15.62 15.23
C LEU A 5 -3.75 15.52 16.76
N ASN A 6 -4.87 15.52 17.47
CA ASN A 6 -4.91 15.26 18.91
C ASN A 6 -4.89 13.76 19.22
N GLN A 7 -5.42 12.92 18.33
CA GLN A 7 -5.42 11.46 18.47
C GLN A 7 -4.11 10.82 18.01
N ILE A 8 -3.46 11.38 16.99
CA ILE A 8 -2.18 10.92 16.45
C ILE A 8 -1.25 12.14 16.29
N PRO A 9 -0.49 12.50 17.35
CA PRO A 9 0.39 13.66 17.30
C PRO A 9 1.54 13.44 16.30
N PRO A 10 1.99 14.50 15.59
CA PRO A 10 3.14 14.39 14.71
C PRO A 10 4.41 14.08 15.50
N PRO A 11 5.39 13.36 14.90
CA PRO A 11 6.67 13.12 15.55
C PRO A 11 7.41 14.44 15.78
N ALA A 12 8.19 14.51 16.88
CA ALA A 12 8.98 15.70 17.22
C ALA A 12 10.04 16.05 16.16
N THR A 13 10.54 15.04 15.44
CA THR A 13 11.46 15.20 14.30
C THR A 13 11.13 14.18 13.21
N ALA A 14 11.24 14.57 11.94
CA ALA A 14 11.06 13.69 10.79
C ALA A 14 11.78 14.26 9.56
N VAL A 15 12.15 13.39 8.61
CA VAL A 15 12.75 13.79 7.33
C VAL A 15 11.75 14.57 6.46
N PHE A 16 10.45 14.27 6.59
CA PHE A 16 9.38 14.96 5.86
C PHE A 16 8.64 15.96 6.75
N PRO A 17 8.33 17.17 6.27
CA PRO A 17 7.59 18.17 7.03
C PRO A 17 6.13 17.78 7.21
N VAL A 18 5.50 18.26 8.28
CA VAL A 18 4.05 18.12 8.50
C VAL A 18 3.28 18.83 7.36
N ARG A 19 2.29 18.14 6.80
CA ARG A 19 1.39 18.68 5.77
C ARG A 19 -0.04 18.70 6.29
N SER A 20 -0.70 19.85 6.20
CA SER A 20 -2.13 19.99 6.51
C SER A 20 -3.00 19.63 5.31
N GLY A 21 -4.30 19.39 5.54
CA GLY A 21 -5.26 19.10 4.48
C GLY A 21 -5.23 17.66 3.94
N ASN A 22 -4.42 16.77 4.54
CA ASN A 22 -4.43 15.35 4.19
C ASN A 22 -5.71 14.67 4.69
N LEU A 23 -6.27 13.77 3.87
CA LEU A 23 -7.25 12.79 4.31
C LEU A 23 -6.50 11.55 4.82
N VAL A 24 -6.81 11.13 6.04
CA VAL A 24 -6.24 9.92 6.66
C VAL A 24 -7.39 9.04 7.12
N GLU A 25 -7.40 7.79 6.66
CA GLU A 25 -8.38 6.77 7.04
C GLU A 25 -7.64 5.57 7.66
N PRO A 26 -7.77 5.36 8.98
CA PRO A 26 -7.23 4.15 9.62
C PRO A 26 -7.98 2.91 9.12
N LEU A 27 -7.24 1.89 8.70
CA LEU A 27 -7.80 0.60 8.30
C LEU A 27 -7.50 -0.42 9.40
N VAL A 28 -8.54 -1.08 9.89
CA VAL A 28 -8.44 -2.12 10.91
C VAL A 28 -8.51 -3.47 10.24
N ASP A 29 -7.57 -4.35 10.57
CA ASP A 29 -7.39 -5.70 10.05
C ASP A 29 -6.94 -5.82 8.59
N GLY A 30 -6.39 -7.01 8.29
CA GLY A 30 -5.80 -7.31 6.98
C GLY A 30 -6.82 -7.32 5.85
N ALA A 31 -8.03 -7.86 6.05
CA ALA A 31 -9.02 -7.98 4.98
C ALA A 31 -9.40 -6.62 4.39
N VAL A 32 -9.63 -5.61 5.24
CA VAL A 32 -9.94 -4.24 4.83
C VAL A 32 -8.72 -3.59 4.16
N ALA A 33 -7.54 -3.76 4.74
CA ALA A 33 -6.30 -3.20 4.19
C ALA A 33 -5.98 -3.78 2.80
N PHE A 34 -6.02 -5.10 2.64
CA PHE A 34 -5.72 -5.76 1.37
C PHE A 34 -6.75 -5.45 0.28
N ASP A 35 -8.04 -5.34 0.62
CA ASP A 35 -9.05 -4.89 -0.35
C ASP A 35 -8.77 -3.48 -0.86
N ARG A 36 -8.42 -2.54 0.04
CA ARG A 36 -8.06 -1.17 -0.34
C ARG A 36 -6.77 -1.08 -1.15
N ILE A 37 -5.76 -1.89 -0.81
CA ILE A 37 -4.50 -1.98 -1.56
C ILE A 37 -4.78 -2.48 -2.98
N ALA A 38 -5.54 -3.57 -3.12
CA ALA A 38 -5.89 -4.10 -4.44
C ALA A 38 -6.65 -3.08 -5.29
N ALA A 39 -7.68 -2.44 -4.74
CA ALA A 39 -8.43 -1.42 -5.45
C ALA A 39 -7.55 -0.25 -5.92
N ALA A 40 -6.57 0.18 -5.10
CA ALA A 40 -5.63 1.23 -5.47
C ALA A 40 -4.70 0.80 -6.63
N VAL A 41 -4.24 -0.45 -6.62
CA VAL A 41 -3.43 -1.02 -7.70
C VAL A 41 -4.24 -1.16 -8.99
N GLU A 42 -5.48 -1.64 -8.91
CA GLU A 42 -6.40 -1.75 -10.05
C GLU A 42 -6.68 -0.38 -10.69
N ALA A 43 -6.86 0.66 -9.88
CA ALA A 43 -7.14 2.02 -10.35
C ALA A 43 -5.90 2.79 -10.81
N ALA A 44 -4.68 2.27 -10.59
CA ALA A 44 -3.45 2.98 -10.92
C ALA A 44 -3.29 3.18 -12.44
N THR A 45 -2.96 4.40 -12.84
CA THR A 45 -2.83 4.82 -14.25
C THR A 45 -1.42 5.15 -14.68
N THR A 46 -0.46 5.27 -13.75
CA THR A 46 0.91 5.73 -14.06
C THR A 46 1.98 4.81 -13.48
N SER A 47 1.87 4.48 -12.20
CA SER A 47 2.85 3.61 -11.55
C SER A 47 2.28 2.91 -10.32
N VAL A 48 2.91 1.80 -9.97
CA VAL A 48 2.70 1.05 -8.72
C VAL A 48 4.06 0.72 -8.15
N TRP A 49 4.42 1.33 -7.02
CA TRP A 49 5.69 1.08 -6.34
C TRP A 49 5.42 0.50 -4.95
N VAL A 50 6.01 -0.67 -4.67
CA VAL A 50 5.78 -1.41 -3.43
C VAL A 50 7.11 -1.74 -2.78
N CYS A 51 7.23 -1.47 -1.48
CA CYS A 51 8.26 -2.05 -0.63
C CYS A 51 7.58 -3.08 0.28
N VAL A 52 8.06 -4.32 0.25
CA VAL A 52 7.46 -5.43 1.02
C VAL A 52 8.52 -6.16 1.83
N ALA A 53 8.24 -6.33 3.12
CA ALA A 53 9.13 -7.04 4.04
C ALA A 53 8.94 -8.56 3.93
N PHE A 54 7.69 -9.03 4.00
CA PHE A 54 7.35 -10.44 3.91
C PHE A 54 6.21 -10.61 2.91
N LEU A 55 6.37 -11.58 2.02
CA LEU A 55 5.34 -11.97 1.07
C LEU A 55 5.14 -13.47 1.13
N GLU A 56 3.91 -13.88 1.44
CA GLU A 56 3.45 -15.25 1.20
C GLU A 56 2.92 -15.32 -0.24
N THR A 57 3.57 -16.12 -1.09
CA THR A 57 3.30 -16.09 -2.54
C THR A 57 1.93 -16.65 -2.88
N ASP A 58 1.39 -17.52 -2.03
CA ASP A 58 0.11 -18.17 -2.26
C ASP A 58 -1.07 -17.43 -1.58
N ALA A 59 -0.78 -16.39 -0.79
CA ALA A 59 -1.80 -15.58 -0.15
C ALA A 59 -2.62 -14.81 -1.19
N ARG A 60 -3.95 -14.82 -1.02
CA ARG A 60 -4.89 -14.24 -1.98
C ARG A 60 -5.52 -12.96 -1.46
N PHE A 61 -5.63 -11.98 -2.36
CA PHE A 61 -6.39 -10.77 -2.10
C PHE A 61 -7.91 -11.08 -2.02
N PRO A 62 -8.67 -10.32 -1.22
CA PRO A 62 -10.12 -10.43 -1.16
C PRO A 62 -10.78 -10.29 -2.54
N GLY A 63 -11.99 -10.84 -2.69
CA GLY A 63 -12.77 -10.67 -3.92
C GLY A 63 -12.30 -11.50 -5.12
N GLY A 64 -11.40 -12.47 -4.92
CA GLY A 64 -10.95 -13.37 -5.99
C GLY A 64 -9.88 -12.79 -6.91
N ARG A 65 -9.19 -11.73 -6.47
CA ARG A 65 -8.17 -10.98 -7.24
C ARG A 65 -6.81 -11.68 -7.39
N GLY A 66 -6.73 -12.97 -7.05
CA GLY A 66 -5.47 -13.71 -7.11
C GLY A 66 -4.47 -13.33 -6.02
N THR A 67 -3.20 -13.61 -6.29
CA THR A 67 -2.05 -13.40 -5.42
C THR A 67 -1.46 -11.99 -5.61
N PHE A 68 -0.45 -11.66 -4.81
CA PHE A 68 0.31 -10.42 -5.02
C PHE A 68 0.97 -10.35 -6.40
N LEU A 69 1.54 -11.46 -6.87
CA LEU A 69 2.19 -11.49 -8.18
C LEU A 69 1.16 -11.34 -9.30
N ASP A 70 0.00 -12.01 -9.20
CA ASP A 70 -1.10 -11.82 -10.16
C ASP A 70 -1.52 -10.35 -10.24
N LEU A 71 -1.69 -9.68 -9.08
CA LEU A 71 -2.09 -8.27 -9.03
C LEU A 71 -1.04 -7.32 -9.64
N MET A 72 0.25 -7.61 -9.44
CA MET A 72 1.34 -6.82 -10.06
C MET A 72 1.45 -7.07 -11.56
N ASP A 73 1.28 -8.31 -12.01
CA ASP A 73 1.30 -8.69 -13.42
C ASP A 73 0.11 -8.06 -14.17
N ASP A 74 -1.07 -8.07 -13.57
CA ASP A 74 -2.26 -7.39 -14.11
C ASP A 74 -2.02 -5.88 -14.22
N ALA A 75 -1.33 -5.26 -13.26
CA ALA A 75 -0.93 -3.86 -13.35
C ALA A 75 0.07 -3.64 -14.50
N ALA A 76 1.13 -4.44 -14.57
CA ALA A 76 2.17 -4.32 -15.58
C ALA A 76 1.62 -4.54 -17.01
N SER A 77 0.65 -5.44 -17.17
CA SER A 77 0.00 -5.71 -18.46
C SER A 77 -0.75 -4.50 -19.05
N ARG A 78 -1.16 -3.55 -18.19
CA ARG A 78 -1.74 -2.26 -18.62
C ARG A 78 -0.70 -1.24 -19.09
N GLY A 79 0.59 -1.57 -19.02
CA GLY A 79 1.69 -0.73 -19.48
C GLY A 79 2.14 0.37 -18.51
N ILE A 80 1.77 0.27 -17.21
CA ILE A 80 2.21 1.23 -16.18
C ILE A 80 3.52 0.79 -15.51
N ASP A 81 4.26 1.73 -14.91
CA ASP A 81 5.56 1.45 -14.25
C ASP A 81 5.35 0.71 -12.92
N VAL A 82 5.61 -0.60 -12.90
CA VAL A 82 5.50 -1.45 -11.71
C VAL A 82 6.90 -1.75 -11.16
N ARG A 83 7.14 -1.43 -9.89
CA ARG A 83 8.41 -1.68 -9.20
C ARG A 83 8.15 -2.26 -7.83
N VAL A 84 8.83 -3.36 -7.52
CA VAL A 84 8.74 -4.00 -6.21
C VAL A 84 10.12 -4.15 -5.62
N LEU A 85 10.29 -3.66 -4.39
CA LEU A 85 11.46 -3.88 -3.56
C LEU A 85 11.10 -4.92 -2.50
N PHE A 86 11.70 -6.10 -2.63
CA PHE A 86 11.57 -7.18 -1.66
C PHE A 86 12.69 -7.09 -0.62
N TRP A 87 12.35 -7.20 0.65
CA TRP A 87 13.35 -7.43 1.68
C TRP A 87 13.90 -8.84 1.56
N HIS A 88 15.23 -8.95 1.52
CA HIS A 88 15.92 -10.22 1.62
C HIS A 88 16.35 -10.41 3.09
N PRO A 89 15.92 -11.50 3.76
CA PRO A 89 16.14 -11.67 5.20
C PRO A 89 17.60 -11.85 5.60
N GLU A 90 18.48 -12.21 4.67
CA GLU A 90 19.91 -12.47 4.93
C GLU A 90 20.82 -11.27 4.61
N GLY A 91 20.36 -10.05 4.92
CA GLY A 91 21.18 -8.84 4.82
C GLY A 91 22.31 -8.77 5.85
#